data_AF-A0A541CL30-F1
#
_entry.id   AF-A0A541CL30-F1
#
_cell.length_a   1.000
_cell.length_b   1.000
_cell.length_c   1.000
_cell.angle_alpha   90.00
_cell.angle_beta   90.00
_cell.angle_gamma   90.00
#
_symmetry.space_group_name_H-M   'P 1'
#
loop_
_entity.id
_entity.type
_entity.pdbx_description
1 polymer ?
#
loop_
_entity_poly.entity_id
_entity_poly.type
_entity_poly.pdbx_seq_one_letter_code
_entity_poly.pdbx_strand_id
1 'polypeptide(L)'
;FATLGALAALTPAEAAARLGEHGPELAAFARGEDRRAVVPERAARSLSAETTFEIDLAGLAELERALWPLAEKLSARLKARGLAAAGVVLKLKTAAFVLRTRHTRLAVPTQLAETLFAAVRPLLAKEATGARFRLIGIGAEPLVPGETADRGDLADPDAPRRVAMDRALDALRARFGAGVVRRGRSLG
;
A
#
# COMPACT_ATOMS: atom_id res chain seq x y z
N PHE A 1 20.39 14.24 -22.07
CA PHE A 1 21.85 14.37 -21.84
C PHE A 1 22.51 13.03 -22.12
N ALA A 2 23.67 13.01 -22.76
CA ALA A 2 24.37 11.77 -23.14
C ALA A 2 25.56 11.42 -22.22
N THR A 3 26.05 12.38 -21.43
CA THR A 3 27.19 12.19 -20.52
C THR A 3 27.00 12.95 -19.21
N LEU A 4 27.70 12.52 -18.16
CA LEU A 4 27.75 13.24 -16.87
C LEU A 4 28.41 14.61 -17.01
N GLY A 5 29.44 14.74 -17.85
CA GLY A 5 30.10 16.03 -18.11
C GLY A 5 29.16 17.09 -18.69
N ALA A 6 28.25 16.69 -19.58
CA ALA A 6 27.25 17.61 -20.14
C ALA A 6 26.21 18.08 -19.11
N LEU A 7 25.96 17.27 -18.08
CA LEU A 7 25.06 17.60 -16.97
C LEU A 7 25.77 18.49 -15.93
N ALA A 8 27.04 18.20 -15.64
CA ALA A 8 27.88 18.96 -14.71
C ALA A 8 28.13 20.41 -15.16
N ALA A 9 28.14 20.66 -16.47
CA ALA A 9 28.36 21.97 -17.08
C ALA A 9 27.15 22.92 -17.00
N LEU A 10 25.96 22.43 -16.59
CA LEU A 10 24.77 23.28 -16.51
C LEU A 10 24.82 24.19 -15.28
N THR A 11 24.45 25.45 -15.48
CA THR A 11 24.06 26.34 -14.38
C THR A 11 22.76 25.85 -13.74
N PRO A 12 22.46 26.23 -12.48
CA PRO A 12 21.19 25.89 -11.83
C PRO A 12 19.96 26.30 -12.66
N ALA A 13 19.99 27.48 -13.28
CA ALA A 13 18.89 27.97 -14.10
C ALA A 13 18.69 27.11 -15.37
N GLU A 14 19.76 26.76 -16.06
CA GLU A 14 19.69 25.89 -17.25
C GLU A 14 19.25 24.48 -16.89
N ALA A 15 19.74 23.96 -15.76
CA ALA A 15 19.35 22.66 -15.26
C ALA A 15 17.86 22.64 -14.89
N ALA A 16 17.36 23.67 -14.19
CA ALA A 16 15.94 23.80 -13.87
C ALA A 16 15.06 23.89 -15.12
N ALA A 17 15.47 24.69 -16.11
CA ALA A 17 14.73 24.86 -17.36
C ALA A 17 14.66 23.56 -18.19
N ARG A 18 15.72 22.73 -18.17
CA ARG A 18 15.83 21.52 -19.01
C ARG A 18 15.37 20.23 -18.31
N LEU A 19 15.48 20.16 -16.99
CA LEU A 19 15.27 18.95 -16.19
C LEU A 19 14.20 19.11 -15.11
N GLY A 20 13.58 20.29 -15.01
CA GLY A 20 12.58 20.60 -14.00
C GLY A 20 13.20 20.93 -12.63
N GLU A 21 12.36 20.93 -11.60
CA GLU A 21 12.70 21.34 -10.24
C GLU A 21 13.96 20.66 -9.68
N HIS A 22 14.18 19.38 -10.01
CA HIS A 22 15.33 18.59 -9.56
C HIS A 22 16.59 18.79 -10.41
N GLY A 23 16.51 19.55 -11.50
CA GLY A 23 17.63 19.80 -12.42
C GLY A 23 18.90 20.31 -11.75
N PRO A 24 18.84 21.37 -10.92
CA PRO A 24 20.00 21.87 -10.19
C PRO A 24 20.68 20.81 -9.32
N GLU A 25 19.89 19.95 -8.67
CA GLU A 25 20.37 18.87 -7.80
C GLU A 25 21.07 17.78 -8.61
N LEU A 26 20.51 17.42 -9.78
CA LEU A 26 21.13 16.48 -10.71
C LEU A 26 22.46 17.01 -11.28
N ALA A 27 22.55 18.30 -11.58
CA ALA A 27 23.80 18.94 -12.01
C ALA A 27 24.87 18.95 -10.91
N ALA A 28 24.46 19.16 -9.65
CA ALA A 28 25.33 19.06 -8.48
C ALA A 28 25.86 17.63 -8.29
N PHE A 29 24.99 16.60 -8.40
CA PHE A 29 25.43 15.21 -8.35
C PHE A 29 26.43 14.85 -9.45
N ALA A 30 26.28 15.39 -10.66
CA ALA A 30 27.24 15.20 -11.75
C ALA A 30 28.62 15.84 -11.48
N ARG A 31 28.70 16.81 -10.55
CA ARG A 31 29.94 17.41 -10.02
C ARG A 31 30.44 16.74 -8.74
N GLY A 32 29.78 15.69 -8.26
CA GLY A 32 30.11 15.05 -6.98
C GLY A 32 29.67 15.87 -5.76
N GLU A 33 28.81 16.86 -5.94
CA GLU A 33 28.29 17.71 -4.87
C GLU A 33 27.02 17.06 -4.28
N ASP A 34 27.18 16.23 -3.24
CA ASP A 34 26.07 15.69 -2.46
C ASP A 34 26.19 16.13 -0.99
N ARG A 35 25.31 17.05 -0.57
CA ARG A 35 25.29 17.62 0.78
C ARG A 35 24.32 16.90 1.72
N ARG A 36 23.68 15.81 1.27
CA ARG A 36 22.68 15.11 2.09
C ARG A 36 23.36 14.48 3.30
N ALA A 37 22.86 14.81 4.48
CA ALA A 37 23.32 14.18 5.70
C ALA A 37 22.92 12.70 5.72
N VAL A 38 23.74 11.87 6.36
CA VAL A 38 23.35 10.50 6.69
C VAL A 38 22.19 10.56 7.67
N VAL A 39 21.04 10.02 7.26
CA VAL A 39 19.86 9.89 8.12
C VAL A 39 19.79 8.44 8.59
N PRO A 40 20.16 8.15 9.86
CA PRO A 40 20.26 6.77 10.36
C PRO A 40 18.91 6.07 10.44
N GLU A 41 17.82 6.83 10.66
CA GLU A 41 16.46 6.31 10.75
C GLU A 41 15.50 7.11 9.88
N ARG A 42 14.82 6.44 8.96
CA ARG A 42 13.75 7.02 8.16
C ARG A 42 12.46 6.27 8.44
N ALA A 43 11.48 6.97 9.03
CA ALA A 43 10.14 6.42 9.22
C ALA A 43 9.55 6.01 7.86
N ALA A 44 8.99 4.80 7.79
CA ALA A 44 8.30 4.34 6.59
C ALA A 44 7.09 5.26 6.32
N ARG A 45 6.99 5.78 5.10
CA ARG A 45 5.87 6.64 4.69
C ARG A 45 4.62 5.85 4.31
N SER A 46 4.82 4.62 3.87
CA SER A 46 3.75 3.69 3.49
C SER A 46 4.17 2.24 3.73
N LEU A 47 3.17 1.37 3.84
CA LEU A 47 3.34 -0.09 3.87
C LEU A 47 2.41 -0.71 2.84
N SER A 48 2.88 -1.71 2.09
CA SER A 48 2.05 -2.37 1.09
C SER A 48 2.31 -3.87 1.02
N ALA A 49 1.37 -4.58 0.39
CA ALA A 49 1.50 -5.96 -0.03
C ALA A 49 0.88 -6.09 -1.43
N GLU A 50 1.63 -6.68 -2.36
CA GLU A 50 1.19 -6.89 -3.74
C GLU A 50 1.59 -8.28 -4.23
N THR A 51 0.89 -8.77 -5.25
CA THR A 51 1.20 -10.01 -5.95
C THR A 51 1.04 -9.83 -7.45
N THR A 52 1.96 -10.40 -8.21
CA THR A 52 1.84 -10.56 -9.67
C THR A 52 1.22 -11.93 -9.94
N PHE A 53 0.32 -12.01 -10.91
CA PHE A 53 -0.35 -13.24 -11.29
C PHE A 53 0.41 -13.95 -12.42
N GLU A 54 0.38 -15.28 -12.40
CA GLU A 54 0.84 -16.11 -13.52
C GLU A 54 -0.10 -15.98 -14.73
N ILE A 55 -1.41 -15.92 -14.47
CA ILE A 55 -2.47 -15.71 -15.45
C ILE A 55 -3.22 -14.44 -15.07
N ASP A 56 -3.35 -13.51 -16.03
CA ASP A 56 -4.04 -12.25 -15.80
C ASP A 56 -5.52 -12.47 -15.43
N LEU A 57 -5.99 -11.78 -14.39
CA LEU A 57 -7.35 -11.91 -13.84
C LEU A 57 -8.23 -10.72 -14.27
N ALA A 58 -9.54 -10.93 -14.39
CA ALA A 58 -10.49 -9.87 -14.69
C ALA A 58 -11.74 -9.87 -13.80
N GLY A 59 -12.14 -11.04 -13.31
CA GLY A 59 -13.35 -11.17 -12.49
C GLY A 59 -13.18 -10.47 -11.15
N LEU A 60 -14.20 -9.68 -10.75
CA LEU A 60 -14.20 -9.04 -9.44
C LEU A 60 -14.00 -10.06 -8.31
N ALA A 61 -14.69 -11.21 -8.36
CA ALA A 61 -14.55 -12.26 -7.36
C ALA A 61 -13.11 -12.85 -7.32
N GLU A 62 -12.48 -13.06 -8.47
CA GLU A 62 -11.09 -13.56 -8.54
C GLU A 62 -10.10 -12.56 -7.93
N LEU A 63 -10.28 -11.28 -8.25
CA LEU A 63 -9.46 -10.20 -7.73
C LEU A 63 -9.68 -10.00 -6.22
N GLU A 64 -10.92 -10.09 -5.74
CA GLU A 64 -11.25 -10.05 -4.30
C GLU A 64 -10.57 -11.20 -3.54
N ARG A 65 -10.58 -12.42 -4.10
CA ARG A 65 -9.87 -13.58 -3.52
C ARG A 65 -8.37 -13.37 -3.44
N ALA A 66 -7.78 -12.82 -4.49
CA ALA A 66 -6.35 -12.49 -4.50
C ALA A 66 -6.00 -11.35 -3.54
N LEU A 67 -6.91 -10.38 -3.35
CA LEU A 67 -6.68 -9.21 -2.51
C LEU A 67 -6.78 -9.51 -1.01
N TRP A 68 -7.66 -10.43 -0.61
CA TRP A 68 -7.86 -10.82 0.79
C TRP A 68 -6.56 -11.19 1.54
N PRO A 69 -5.74 -12.15 1.07
CA PRO A 69 -4.49 -12.50 1.76
C PRO A 69 -3.49 -11.33 1.81
N LEU A 70 -3.55 -10.38 0.87
CA LEU A 70 -2.74 -9.17 0.90
C LEU A 70 -3.19 -8.19 1.98
N ALA A 71 -4.50 -8.07 2.21
CA ALA A 71 -5.04 -7.27 3.31
C ALA A 71 -4.65 -7.86 4.67
N GLU A 72 -4.67 -9.19 4.81
CA GLU A 72 -4.19 -9.88 6.01
C GLU A 72 -2.69 -9.66 6.24
N LYS A 73 -1.89 -9.79 5.17
CA LYS A 73 -0.45 -9.52 5.22
C LYS A 73 -0.14 -8.07 5.58
N LEU A 74 -0.89 -7.10 5.04
CA LEU A 74 -0.74 -5.69 5.38
C LEU A 74 -1.13 -5.42 6.84
N SER A 75 -2.26 -5.96 7.31
CA SER A 75 -2.69 -5.89 8.70
C SER A 75 -1.63 -6.42 9.67
N ALA A 76 -1.08 -7.61 9.40
CA ALA A 76 -0.02 -8.18 10.22
C ALA A 76 1.23 -7.30 10.26
N ARG A 77 1.62 -6.70 9.12
CA ARG A 77 2.77 -5.78 9.04
C ARG A 77 2.54 -4.47 9.79
N LEU A 78 1.33 -3.94 9.74
CA LEU A 78 0.92 -2.75 10.49
C LEU A 78 1.04 -3.00 12.00
N LYS A 79 0.46 -4.11 12.48
CA LYS A 79 0.52 -4.53 13.90
C LYS A 79 1.95 -4.75 14.38
N ALA A 80 2.76 -5.49 13.60
CA ALA A 80 4.15 -5.78 13.94
C ALA A 80 5.04 -4.53 14.05
N ARG A 81 4.63 -3.41 13.42
CA ARG A 81 5.34 -2.13 13.47
C ARG A 81 4.70 -1.12 14.41
N GLY A 82 3.62 -1.47 15.11
CA GLY A 82 2.87 -0.53 15.94
C GLY A 82 2.29 0.64 15.12
N LEU A 83 1.86 0.40 13.89
CA LEU A 83 1.34 1.42 12.97
C LEU A 83 -0.08 1.09 12.52
N ALA A 84 -0.88 2.10 12.20
CA ALA A 84 -2.22 1.96 11.63
C ALA A 84 -2.35 2.71 10.30
N ALA A 85 -3.29 2.27 9.47
CA ALA A 85 -3.61 2.94 8.21
C ALA A 85 -4.66 4.02 8.46
N ALA A 86 -4.38 5.27 8.11
CA ALA A 86 -5.37 6.35 8.03
C ALA A 86 -5.93 6.54 6.59
N GLY A 87 -5.35 5.83 5.63
CA GLY A 87 -5.85 5.71 4.27
C GLY A 87 -5.37 4.40 3.65
N VAL A 88 -6.12 3.93 2.66
CA VAL A 88 -5.81 2.70 1.92
C VAL A 88 -5.62 3.02 0.45
N VAL A 89 -4.69 2.28 -0.17
CA VAL A 89 -4.33 2.41 -1.58
C VAL A 89 -4.59 1.06 -2.26
N LEU A 90 -5.34 1.06 -3.35
CA LEU A 90 -5.44 -0.06 -4.28
C LEU A 90 -4.52 0.19 -5.46
N LYS A 91 -3.63 -0.76 -5.73
CA LYS A 91 -2.74 -0.76 -6.89
C LYS A 91 -3.13 -1.90 -7.83
N LEU A 92 -3.28 -1.58 -9.10
CA LEU A 92 -3.55 -2.54 -10.16
C LEU A 92 -2.56 -2.31 -11.31
N LYS A 93 -2.06 -3.38 -11.91
CA LYS A 93 -1.33 -3.31 -13.18
C LYS A 93 -2.09 -4.08 -14.24
N THR A 94 -2.42 -3.44 -15.34
CA THR A 94 -3.11 -4.11 -16.45
C THR A 94 -2.18 -5.09 -17.16
N ALA A 95 -2.75 -5.98 -17.97
CA ALA A 95 -2.00 -6.88 -18.87
C ALA A 95 -1.06 -6.10 -19.83
N ALA A 96 -1.44 -4.87 -20.20
CA ALA A 96 -0.63 -3.94 -20.99
C ALA A 96 0.39 -3.14 -20.16
N PHE A 97 0.70 -3.59 -18.93
CA PHE A 97 1.69 -3.00 -18.03
C PHE A 97 1.38 -1.58 -17.54
N VAL A 98 0.14 -1.10 -17.71
CA VAL A 98 -0.31 0.21 -17.22
C VAL A 98 -0.68 0.12 -15.75
N LEU A 99 -0.10 1.00 -14.92
CA LEU A 99 -0.44 1.11 -13.50
C LEU A 99 -1.70 1.97 -13.29
N ARG A 100 -2.60 1.48 -12.45
CA ARG A 100 -3.76 2.21 -11.93
C ARG A 100 -3.71 2.20 -10.41
N THR A 101 -3.76 3.38 -9.82
CA THR A 101 -3.76 3.57 -8.37
C THR A 101 -5.03 4.29 -7.96
N ARG A 102 -5.70 3.77 -6.93
CA ARG A 102 -6.85 4.40 -6.27
C ARG A 102 -6.56 4.51 -4.79
N HIS A 103 -7.05 5.57 -4.16
CA HIS A 103 -6.87 5.75 -2.73
C HIS A 103 -8.19 6.21 -2.11
N THR A 104 -8.38 5.89 -0.84
CA THR A 104 -9.43 6.49 -0.01
C THR A 104 -8.89 6.71 1.40
N ARG A 105 -9.33 7.80 2.03
CA ARG A 105 -9.10 7.99 3.47
C ARG A 105 -10.08 7.14 4.26
N LEU A 106 -9.67 6.79 5.47
CA LEU A 106 -10.52 6.12 6.45
C LEU A 106 -11.03 7.15 7.45
N ALA A 107 -12.26 6.98 7.92
CA ALA A 107 -12.83 7.83 8.97
C ALA A 107 -12.09 7.65 10.31
N VAL A 108 -11.69 6.41 10.60
CA VAL A 108 -10.91 6.04 11.79
C VAL A 108 -9.70 5.21 11.31
N PRO A 109 -8.49 5.47 11.83
CA PRO A 109 -7.34 4.62 11.53
C PRO A 109 -7.59 3.16 11.92
N THR A 110 -7.07 2.21 11.14
CA THR A 110 -7.31 0.79 11.39
C THR A 110 -6.05 -0.06 11.21
N GLN A 111 -5.99 -1.15 11.96
CA GLN A 111 -5.08 -2.26 11.74
C GLN A 111 -5.79 -3.53 11.28
N LEU A 112 -7.12 -3.52 11.17
CA LEU A 112 -7.93 -4.72 10.93
C LEU A 112 -7.96 -5.07 9.45
N ALA A 113 -7.67 -6.34 9.11
CA ALA A 113 -7.67 -6.80 7.73
C ALA A 113 -9.05 -6.62 7.06
N GLU A 114 -10.13 -6.84 7.82
CA GLU A 114 -11.50 -6.68 7.32
C GLU A 114 -11.80 -5.23 6.93
N THR A 115 -11.42 -4.27 7.77
CA THR A 115 -11.66 -2.85 7.52
C THR A 115 -10.84 -2.37 6.31
N LEU A 116 -9.57 -2.79 6.22
CA LEU A 116 -8.71 -2.49 5.07
C LEU A 116 -9.31 -3.03 3.77
N PHE A 117 -9.74 -4.30 3.76
CA PHE A 117 -10.35 -4.94 2.60
C PHE A 117 -11.68 -4.28 2.21
N ALA A 118 -12.55 -4.03 3.18
CA ALA A 118 -13.84 -3.38 2.96
C ALA A 118 -13.70 -1.98 2.36
N ALA A 119 -12.66 -1.23 2.75
CA ALA A 119 -12.40 0.11 2.23
C ALA A 119 -11.91 0.10 0.76
N VAL A 120 -11.11 -0.91 0.35
CA VAL A 120 -10.62 -1.00 -1.05
C VAL A 120 -11.59 -1.70 -2.00
N ARG A 121 -12.52 -2.52 -1.48
CA ARG A 121 -13.46 -3.30 -2.28
C ARG A 121 -14.30 -2.45 -3.25
N PRO A 122 -14.90 -1.31 -2.85
CA PRO A 122 -15.60 -0.42 -3.78
C PRO A 122 -14.69 0.18 -4.85
N LEU A 123 -13.41 0.42 -4.53
CA LEU A 123 -12.43 0.91 -5.50
C LEU A 123 -12.11 -0.16 -6.55
N LEU A 124 -11.97 -1.42 -6.10
CA LEU A 124 -11.73 -2.56 -6.97
C LEU A 124 -12.92 -2.81 -7.91
N ALA A 125 -14.14 -2.76 -7.38
CA ALA A 125 -15.35 -2.94 -8.19
C ALA A 125 -15.48 -1.93 -9.34
N LYS A 126 -15.02 -0.68 -9.14
CA LYS A 126 -15.00 0.35 -10.19
C LYS A 126 -13.96 0.07 -11.29
N GLU A 127 -12.89 -0.66 -10.98
CA GLU A 127 -11.83 -0.99 -11.93
C GLU A 127 -12.06 -2.33 -12.65
N ALA A 128 -12.78 -3.26 -12.02
CA ALA A 128 -13.08 -4.59 -12.54
C ALA A 128 -14.24 -4.58 -13.55
N THR A 129 -14.15 -3.72 -14.57
CA THR A 129 -15.20 -3.49 -15.59
C THR A 129 -14.83 -4.02 -16.98
N GLY A 130 -13.98 -5.06 -17.04
CA GLY A 130 -13.57 -5.74 -18.28
C GLY A 130 -12.07 -5.68 -18.57
N ALA A 131 -11.31 -4.88 -17.83
CA ALA A 131 -9.85 -4.91 -17.92
C ALA A 131 -9.26 -6.19 -17.29
N ARG A 132 -8.21 -6.72 -17.91
CA ARG A 132 -7.37 -7.79 -17.34
C ARG A 132 -6.21 -7.19 -16.57
N PHE A 133 -5.93 -7.75 -15.39
CA PHE A 133 -4.90 -7.31 -14.48
C PHE A 133 -3.87 -8.40 -14.25
N ARG A 134 -2.60 -8.01 -14.32
CA ARG A 134 -1.43 -8.85 -14.07
C ARG A 134 -0.92 -8.74 -12.63
N LEU A 135 -1.28 -7.67 -11.92
CA LEU A 135 -0.87 -7.43 -10.53
C LEU A 135 -2.00 -6.73 -9.78
N ILE A 136 -2.16 -7.13 -8.52
CA ILE A 136 -2.97 -6.41 -7.53
C ILE A 136 -2.16 -6.16 -6.26
N GLY A 137 -2.42 -5.03 -5.60
CA GLY A 137 -1.81 -4.68 -4.33
C GLY A 137 -2.70 -3.80 -3.48
N ILE A 138 -2.49 -3.89 -2.16
CA ILE A 138 -3.06 -3.00 -1.17
C ILE A 138 -1.93 -2.30 -0.41
N GLY A 139 -2.10 -1.01 -0.15
CA GLY A 139 -1.20 -0.17 0.63
C GLY A 139 -1.92 0.58 1.73
N ALA A 140 -1.15 1.00 2.74
CA ALA A 140 -1.55 1.87 3.83
C ALA A 140 -0.74 3.16 3.75
N GLU A 141 -1.44 4.28 3.58
CA GLU A 141 -0.89 5.63 3.59
C GLU A 141 -2.03 6.66 3.80
N PRO A 142 -1.88 7.66 4.69
CA PRO A 142 -0.75 7.85 5.59
C PRO A 142 -0.75 6.81 6.73
N LEU A 143 0.43 6.55 7.26
CA LEU A 143 0.63 5.73 8.46
C LEU A 143 0.57 6.62 9.71
N VAL A 144 -0.10 6.12 10.74
CA VAL A 144 -0.23 6.78 12.05
C VAL A 144 0.12 5.80 13.18
N PRO A 145 0.36 6.26 14.42
CA PRO A 145 0.65 5.36 15.54
C PRO A 145 -0.49 4.35 15.79
N GLY A 146 -0.13 3.09 16.03
CA GLY A 146 -1.07 1.97 16.18
C GLY A 146 -2.02 2.13 17.36
N GLU A 147 -1.65 2.90 18.37
CA GLU A 147 -2.49 3.18 19.53
C GLU A 147 -3.73 4.01 19.16
N THR A 148 -3.73 4.66 17.99
CA THR A 148 -4.89 5.41 17.46
C THR A 148 -5.85 4.53 16.67
N ALA A 149 -5.48 3.26 16.40
CA ALA A 149 -6.27 2.34 15.61
C ALA A 149 -7.56 1.92 16.33
N ASP A 150 -8.64 1.79 15.57
CA ASP A 150 -9.83 1.02 15.93
C ASP A 150 -10.43 1.38 17.30
N ARG A 151 -10.27 2.65 17.73
CA ARG A 151 -10.73 3.13 19.05
C ARG A 151 -12.25 3.09 19.23
N GLY A 152 -13.00 2.77 18.18
CA GLY A 152 -14.45 2.81 18.16
C GLY A 152 -14.95 4.25 18.25
N ASP A 153 -16.00 4.55 17.51
CA ASP A 153 -16.86 5.69 17.83
C ASP A 153 -18.10 5.13 18.55
N LEU A 154 -18.71 5.90 19.45
CA LEU A 154 -19.97 5.54 20.10
C LEU A 154 -21.09 5.24 19.08
N ALA A 155 -20.93 5.72 17.84
CA ALA A 155 -21.83 5.50 16.73
C ALA A 155 -21.65 4.16 15.97
N ASP A 156 -20.59 3.37 16.23
CA ASP A 156 -20.33 2.11 15.53
C ASP A 156 -20.46 0.88 16.46
N PRO A 157 -21.67 0.31 16.60
CA PRO A 157 -21.92 -0.80 17.52
C PRO A 157 -21.20 -2.11 17.12
N ASP A 158 -20.76 -2.22 15.87
CA ASP A 158 -20.07 -3.43 15.37
C ASP A 158 -18.55 -3.37 15.53
N ALA A 159 -17.97 -2.20 15.87
CA ALA A 159 -16.53 -2.04 16.02
C ALA A 159 -15.93 -3.02 17.05
N PRO A 160 -16.49 -3.20 18.26
CA PRO A 160 -15.96 -4.16 19.23
C PRO A 160 -15.98 -5.60 18.71
N ARG A 161 -17.02 -5.97 17.96
CA ARG A 161 -17.16 -7.31 17.37
C ARG A 161 -16.12 -7.56 16.28
N ARG A 162 -15.84 -6.57 15.43
CA ARG A 162 -14.80 -6.65 14.39
C ARG A 162 -13.42 -6.84 15.02
N VAL A 163 -13.09 -6.05 16.04
CA VAL A 163 -11.83 -6.16 16.79
C VAL A 163 -11.70 -7.53 17.46
N ALA A 164 -12.75 -8.02 18.13
CA ALA A 164 -12.73 -9.33 18.78
C ALA A 164 -12.52 -10.47 17.77
N MET A 165 -13.19 -10.42 16.62
CA MET A 165 -13.05 -11.43 15.58
C MET A 165 -11.64 -11.43 14.96
N ASP A 166 -11.08 -10.27 14.68
CA ASP A 166 -9.73 -10.14 14.14
C ASP A 166 -8.68 -10.66 15.14
N ARG A 167 -8.81 -10.33 16.43
CA ARG A 167 -7.96 -10.89 17.50
C ARG A 167 -8.06 -12.41 17.61
N ALA A 168 -9.27 -12.97 17.46
CA ALA A 168 -9.44 -14.43 17.47
C ALA A 168 -8.75 -15.09 16.27
N LEU A 169 -8.83 -14.49 15.07
CA LEU A 169 -8.14 -14.96 13.88
C LEU A 169 -6.61 -14.91 14.05
N ASP A 170 -6.09 -13.81 14.60
CA ASP A 170 -4.66 -13.66 14.87
C ASP A 170 -4.16 -14.67 15.91
N ALA A 171 -4.91 -14.89 17.00
CA ALA A 171 -4.55 -15.87 18.02
C ALA A 171 -4.50 -17.30 17.45
N LEU A 172 -5.45 -17.66 16.58
CA LEU A 172 -5.44 -18.96 15.90
C LEU A 172 -4.22 -19.09 14.96
N ARG A 173 -3.87 -18.03 14.22
CA ARG A 173 -2.68 -18.02 13.35
C ARG A 173 -1.38 -18.14 14.12
N ALA A 174 -1.27 -17.43 15.25
CA ALA A 174 -0.09 -17.49 16.10
C ALA A 174 0.11 -18.90 16.67
N ARG A 175 -0.98 -19.58 17.03
CA ARG A 175 -0.94 -20.91 17.66
C ARG A 175 -0.80 -22.07 16.68
N PHE A 176 -1.36 -21.95 15.48
CA PHE A 176 -1.50 -23.08 14.54
C PHE A 176 -0.88 -22.82 13.15
N GLY A 177 -0.32 -21.63 12.91
CA GLY A 177 0.28 -21.25 11.62
C GLY A 177 -0.72 -20.67 10.62
N ALA A 178 -0.21 -20.03 9.56
CA ALA A 178 -1.00 -19.27 8.60
C ALA A 178 -2.00 -20.10 7.76
N GLY A 179 -1.83 -21.43 7.71
CA GLY A 179 -2.64 -22.34 6.87
C GLY A 179 -3.95 -22.84 7.48
N VAL A 180 -4.16 -22.66 8.80
CA VAL A 180 -5.23 -23.38 9.54
C VAL A 180 -6.56 -22.64 9.54
N VAL A 181 -6.58 -21.32 9.33
CA VAL A 181 -7.82 -20.54 9.28
C VAL A 181 -7.94 -19.81 7.95
N ARG A 182 -8.81 -20.34 7.09
CA ARG A 182 -9.21 -19.75 5.82
C ARG A 182 -10.66 -19.27 5.96
N ARG A 183 -10.91 -17.98 5.76
CA ARG A 183 -12.30 -17.50 5.65
C ARG A 183 -12.94 -18.10 4.40
N GLY A 184 -14.26 -18.34 4.43
CA GLY A 184 -15.00 -18.86 3.27
C GLY A 184 -14.76 -18.07 1.96
N ARG A 185 -14.46 -16.77 2.05
CA ARG A 185 -14.09 -15.91 0.91
C ARG A 185 -12.74 -16.27 0.27
N SER A 186 -11.94 -17.16 0.86
CA SER A 186 -10.69 -17.70 0.32
C SER A 186 -10.81 -19.13 -0.20
N LEU A 187 -12.03 -19.71 -0.17
CA LEU A 187 -12.30 -21.13 -0.42
C LEU A 187 -13.27 -21.40 -1.60
N GLY A 188 -13.55 -20.41 -2.46
CA GLY A 188 -14.46 -20.56 -3.60
C GLY A 188 -13.90 -20.05 -4.90
#